data_AF-A0A517U533-F1
#
_entry.id   AF-A0A517U533-F1
#
_cell.length_a   1.000
_cell.length_b   1.000
_cell.length_c   1.000
_cell.angle_alpha   90.00
_cell.angle_beta   90.00
_cell.angle_gamma   90.00
#
_symmetry.space_group_name_H-M   'P 1'
#
loop_
_entity.id
_entity.type
_entity.pdbx_description
1 polymer ?
#
loop_
_entity_poly.entity_id
_entity_poly.type
_entity_poly.pdbx_seq_one_letter_code
_entity_poly.pdbx_strand_id
1 'polypeptide(L)'
;MIPSEVESVAMRRLVRALRPLMAGAPVSSEAVARGLVDTLDGSFLPRNAPRGDVGRFTDLDIAEGIGWVGEEARLIEILLDAGIFARHEEHRLVRVDYHRLAPNFIRASVNSAGGFVTGPEPGSKHEAKGGAKAPPKTTAEAAPESEPGTAFSIQSLPILTNPSSDPIDDGDGSNFVEGVDEVILDAKTFEEIKPDCARVADLVRIGRSPLNDADSETVIRCVVVARQRLPKGELDAIIKRVRKKSETVRLQSKIGYFKTAIITACEKAGVDFHFASKFDLPRRQPNETTVPEGAVA
;
A
#
# COMPACT_ATOMS: atom_id res chain seq x y z
N MET A 1 -0.50 13.50 -20.30
CA MET A 1 0.00 12.14 -20.59
C MET A 1 -0.83 11.64 -21.75
N ILE A 2 -0.22 11.38 -22.92
CA ILE A 2 -0.97 10.89 -24.08
C ILE A 2 -1.25 9.40 -23.81
N PRO A 3 -2.51 8.95 -23.73
CA PRO A 3 -2.80 7.54 -23.48
C PRO A 3 -2.25 6.70 -24.62
N SER A 4 -1.70 5.54 -24.29
CA SER A 4 -1.16 4.63 -25.31
C SER A 4 -2.27 4.15 -26.25
N GLU A 5 -1.92 3.77 -27.48
CA GLU A 5 -2.90 3.30 -28.46
C GLU A 5 -3.68 2.06 -27.97
N VAL A 6 -3.01 1.20 -27.19
CA VAL A 6 -3.60 0.02 -26.54
C VAL A 6 -4.63 0.41 -25.49
N GLU A 7 -4.30 1.40 -24.65
CA GLU A 7 -5.20 1.97 -23.65
C GLU A 7 -6.44 2.57 -24.31
N SER A 8 -6.29 3.16 -25.51
CA SER A 8 -7.41 3.68 -26.29
C SER A 8 -8.42 2.59 -26.69
N VAL A 9 -7.96 1.38 -27.06
CA VAL A 9 -8.85 0.27 -27.44
C VAL A 9 -9.54 -0.33 -26.22
N ALA A 10 -8.78 -0.62 -25.16
CA ALA A 10 -9.32 -1.19 -23.92
C ALA A 10 -10.34 -0.24 -23.27
N MET A 11 -10.03 1.05 -23.22
CA MET A 11 -10.95 2.08 -22.71
C MET A 11 -12.24 2.13 -23.53
N ARG A 12 -12.18 2.09 -24.87
CA ARG A 12 -13.39 2.04 -25.71
C ARG A 12 -14.26 0.81 -25.43
N ARG A 13 -13.64 -0.35 -25.19
CA ARG A 13 -14.36 -1.59 -24.84
C ARG A 13 -15.03 -1.45 -23.46
N LEU A 14 -14.29 -0.95 -22.47
CA LEU A 14 -14.82 -0.68 -21.13
C LEU A 14 -16.02 0.28 -21.18
N VAL A 15 -15.89 1.41 -21.88
CA VAL A 15 -16.99 2.38 -22.04
C VAL A 15 -18.22 1.74 -22.69
N ARG A 16 -18.02 0.86 -23.69
CA ARG A 16 -19.11 0.15 -24.35
C ARG A 16 -19.81 -0.83 -23.40
N ALA A 17 -19.06 -1.53 -22.55
CA ALA A 17 -19.58 -2.48 -21.57
C ALA A 17 -20.33 -1.78 -20.42
N LEU A 18 -19.86 -0.61 -19.98
CA LEU A 18 -20.49 0.16 -18.90
C LEU A 18 -21.75 0.91 -19.33
N ARG A 19 -21.88 1.28 -20.62
CA ARG A 19 -23.02 2.04 -21.14
C ARG A 19 -24.40 1.49 -20.76
N PRO A 20 -24.72 0.19 -20.92
CA PRO A 20 -26.02 -0.35 -20.52
C PRO A 20 -26.25 -0.29 -19.00
N LEU A 21 -25.20 -0.45 -18.19
CA LEU A 21 -25.29 -0.39 -16.73
C LEU A 21 -25.56 1.02 -16.22
N MET A 22 -25.15 2.03 -16.98
CA MET A 22 -25.27 3.45 -16.65
C MET A 22 -26.44 4.14 -17.37
N ALA A 23 -27.37 3.38 -17.94
CA ALA A 23 -28.54 3.94 -18.62
C ALA A 23 -29.39 4.75 -17.62
N GLY A 24 -29.48 6.07 -17.83
CA GLY A 24 -30.22 6.98 -16.95
C GLY A 24 -29.41 7.56 -15.77
N ALA A 25 -28.14 7.18 -15.62
CA ALA A 25 -27.26 7.82 -14.64
C ALA A 25 -26.90 9.26 -15.06
N PRO A 26 -26.70 10.20 -14.11
CA PRO A 26 -26.32 11.58 -14.43
C PRO A 26 -24.86 11.73 -14.87
N VAL A 27 -24.08 10.64 -14.82
CA VAL A 27 -22.65 10.60 -15.16
C VAL A 27 -22.43 9.84 -16.46
N SER A 28 -21.47 10.30 -17.27
CA SER A 28 -21.14 9.62 -18.52
C SER A 28 -20.37 8.31 -18.25
N SER A 29 -20.66 7.27 -19.03
CA SER A 29 -19.94 6.00 -18.95
C SER A 29 -18.43 6.15 -19.19
N GLU A 30 -18.02 7.18 -19.93
CA GLU A 30 -16.61 7.51 -20.16
C GLU A 30 -15.93 8.06 -18.91
N ALA A 31 -16.59 8.96 -18.18
CA ALA A 31 -16.07 9.49 -16.92
C ALA A 31 -15.90 8.38 -15.88
N VAL A 32 -16.89 7.48 -15.79
CA VAL A 32 -16.83 6.32 -14.89
C VAL A 32 -15.70 5.37 -15.30
N ALA A 33 -15.58 5.02 -16.59
CA ALA A 33 -14.51 4.16 -17.08
C ALA A 33 -13.12 4.70 -16.75
N ARG A 34 -12.91 6.00 -16.97
CA ARG A 34 -11.65 6.67 -16.64
C ARG A 34 -11.40 6.67 -15.14
N GLY A 35 -12.40 7.02 -14.33
CA GLY A 35 -12.28 7.01 -12.87
C GLY A 35 -11.90 5.63 -12.31
N LEU A 36 -12.48 4.55 -12.85
CA LEU A 36 -12.14 3.18 -12.46
C LEU A 36 -10.68 2.83 -12.80
N VAL A 37 -10.24 3.12 -14.02
CA VAL A 37 -8.86 2.83 -14.45
C VAL A 37 -7.84 3.69 -13.71
N ASP A 38 -8.12 4.97 -13.51
CA ASP A 38 -7.25 5.89 -12.77
C ASP A 38 -7.12 5.46 -11.29
N THR A 39 -8.23 5.05 -10.66
CA THR A 39 -8.23 4.56 -9.28
C THR A 39 -7.49 3.23 -9.18
N LEU A 40 -7.71 2.33 -10.14
CA LEU A 40 -7.03 1.04 -10.22
C LEU A 40 -5.52 1.21 -10.36
N ASP A 41 -5.07 1.95 -11.38
CA ASP A 41 -3.65 2.06 -11.73
C ASP A 41 -2.89 3.04 -10.81
N GLY A 42 -3.56 4.07 -10.31
CA GLY A 42 -2.96 5.14 -9.50
C GLY A 42 -3.03 4.92 -7.99
N SER A 43 -4.04 4.21 -7.48
CA SER A 43 -4.24 4.01 -6.04
C SER A 43 -4.13 2.54 -5.64
N PHE A 44 -4.95 1.68 -6.26
CA PHE A 44 -5.08 0.29 -5.84
C PHE A 44 -3.82 -0.53 -6.12
N LEU A 45 -3.38 -0.61 -7.38
CA LEU A 45 -2.25 -1.45 -7.79
C LEU A 45 -0.91 -1.06 -7.12
N PRO A 46 -0.51 0.23 -7.04
CA PRO A 46 0.77 0.59 -6.43
C PRO A 46 0.92 0.15 -4.97
N ARG A 47 -0.19 0.08 -4.23
CA ARG A 47 -0.23 -0.31 -2.81
C ARG A 47 -0.42 -1.80 -2.64
N ASN A 48 -1.34 -2.36 -3.43
CA ASN A 48 -1.89 -3.68 -3.19
C ASN A 48 -1.34 -4.73 -4.14
N ALA A 49 -0.92 -4.42 -5.36
CA ALA A 49 -0.39 -5.41 -6.32
C ALA A 49 0.69 -4.77 -7.21
N PRO A 50 1.84 -4.35 -6.65
CA PRO A 50 2.82 -3.55 -7.37
C PRO A 50 3.42 -4.28 -8.58
N ARG A 51 3.39 -5.63 -8.61
CA ARG A 51 3.87 -6.43 -9.74
C ARG A 51 2.79 -6.66 -10.81
N GLY A 52 1.54 -6.27 -10.56
CA GLY A 52 0.39 -6.49 -11.45
C GLY A 52 -0.36 -7.81 -11.21
N ASP A 53 -0.02 -8.58 -10.16
CA ASP A 53 -0.62 -9.84 -9.73
C ASP A 53 -1.92 -9.65 -8.93
N VAL A 54 -2.95 -9.10 -9.59
CA VAL A 54 -4.20 -8.66 -8.94
C VAL A 54 -5.01 -9.80 -8.33
N GLY A 55 -4.95 -11.00 -8.90
CA GLY A 55 -5.82 -12.11 -8.49
C GLY A 55 -5.47 -12.77 -7.16
N ARG A 56 -4.57 -12.19 -6.38
CA ARG A 56 -4.39 -12.50 -4.95
C ARG A 56 -5.49 -11.92 -4.05
N PHE A 57 -6.23 -10.92 -4.53
CA PHE A 57 -7.36 -10.31 -3.83
C PHE A 57 -8.67 -10.95 -4.25
N THR A 58 -9.71 -10.93 -3.43
CA THR A 58 -11.05 -11.38 -3.85
C THR A 58 -11.67 -10.38 -4.84
N ASP A 59 -12.72 -10.80 -5.56
CA ASP A 59 -13.41 -9.89 -6.49
C ASP A 59 -14.05 -8.71 -5.74
N LEU A 60 -14.54 -8.96 -4.52
CA LEU A 60 -15.05 -7.95 -3.60
C LEU A 60 -13.97 -6.94 -3.19
N ASP A 61 -12.80 -7.40 -2.75
CA ASP A 61 -11.68 -6.52 -2.36
C ASP A 61 -11.25 -5.59 -3.51
N ILE A 62 -11.25 -6.11 -4.75
CA ILE A 62 -10.92 -5.34 -5.95
C ILE A 62 -12.01 -4.30 -6.20
N ALA A 63 -13.29 -4.69 -6.14
CA ALA A 63 -14.43 -3.80 -6.35
C ALA A 63 -14.44 -2.65 -5.32
N GLU A 64 -14.34 -2.96 -4.04
CA GLU A 64 -14.26 -1.95 -2.96
C GLU A 64 -13.03 -1.06 -3.13
N GLY A 65 -11.88 -1.65 -3.43
CA GLY A 65 -10.62 -0.94 -3.59
C GLY A 65 -10.59 0.08 -4.73
N ILE A 66 -11.46 -0.07 -5.73
CA ILE A 66 -11.64 0.90 -6.82
C ILE A 66 -12.95 1.70 -6.72
N GLY A 67 -13.71 1.53 -5.63
CA GLY A 67 -14.95 2.26 -5.38
C GLY A 67 -16.13 1.82 -6.25
N TRP A 68 -16.17 0.58 -6.71
CA TRP A 68 -17.31 0.01 -7.43
C TRP A 68 -18.40 -0.44 -6.45
N VAL A 69 -19.64 -0.03 -6.71
CA VAL A 69 -20.80 -0.28 -5.82
C VAL A 69 -21.78 -1.32 -6.43
N GLY A 70 -21.52 -1.80 -7.65
CA GLY A 70 -22.31 -2.86 -8.26
C GLY A 70 -21.81 -4.26 -7.89
N GLU A 71 -22.35 -5.27 -8.56
CA GLU A 71 -21.90 -6.67 -8.40
C GLU A 71 -20.42 -6.82 -8.80
N GLU A 72 -19.63 -7.38 -7.90
CA GLU A 72 -18.18 -7.53 -7.99
C GLU A 72 -17.76 -8.50 -9.10
N ALA A 73 -18.43 -9.64 -9.20
CA ALA A 73 -18.16 -10.63 -10.26
C ALA A 73 -18.37 -10.00 -11.65
N ARG A 74 -19.43 -9.19 -11.78
CA ARG A 74 -19.76 -8.51 -13.02
C ARG A 74 -18.72 -7.46 -13.41
N LEU A 75 -18.16 -6.73 -12.44
CA LEU A 75 -17.04 -5.82 -12.68
C LEU A 75 -15.83 -6.57 -13.24
N ILE A 76 -15.45 -7.70 -12.63
CA ILE A 76 -14.28 -8.48 -13.06
C ILE A 76 -14.47 -9.00 -14.50
N GLU A 77 -15.66 -9.49 -14.85
CA GLU A 77 -15.99 -9.87 -16.23
C GLU A 77 -15.80 -8.70 -17.20
N ILE A 78 -16.31 -7.51 -16.85
CA ILE A 78 -16.20 -6.31 -17.69
C ILE A 78 -14.72 -5.91 -17.90
N LEU A 79 -13.90 -5.98 -16.85
CA LEU A 79 -12.47 -5.65 -16.93
C LEU A 79 -11.68 -6.69 -17.75
N LEU A 80 -12.06 -7.97 -17.68
CA LEU A 80 -11.51 -9.03 -18.53
C LEU A 80 -11.89 -8.82 -20.00
N ASP A 81 -13.18 -8.59 -20.30
CA ASP A 81 -13.68 -8.36 -21.66
C ASP A 81 -13.09 -7.09 -22.30
N ALA A 82 -12.86 -6.06 -21.48
CA ALA A 82 -12.19 -4.85 -21.92
C ALA A 82 -10.69 -5.05 -22.23
N GLY A 83 -10.08 -6.15 -21.76
CA GLY A 83 -8.63 -6.39 -21.85
C GLY A 83 -7.82 -5.55 -20.87
N ILE A 84 -8.44 -5.09 -19.78
CA ILE A 84 -7.76 -4.42 -18.68
C ILE A 84 -7.08 -5.46 -17.78
N PHE A 85 -7.81 -6.53 -17.50
CA PHE A 85 -7.28 -7.74 -16.86
C PHE A 85 -7.14 -8.88 -17.87
N ALA A 86 -6.23 -9.80 -17.57
CA ALA A 86 -6.14 -11.10 -18.21
C ALA A 86 -6.14 -12.20 -17.15
N ARG A 87 -6.68 -13.37 -17.50
CA ARG A 87 -6.54 -14.56 -16.66
C ARG A 87 -5.09 -15.04 -16.67
N HIS A 88 -4.62 -15.50 -15.54
CA HIS A 88 -3.28 -16.05 -15.37
C HIS A 88 -3.35 -17.36 -14.61
N GLU A 89 -2.58 -18.37 -15.04
CA GLU A 89 -2.62 -19.71 -14.47
C GLU A 89 -2.27 -19.72 -12.98
N GLU A 90 -1.18 -19.04 -12.60
CA GLU A 90 -0.72 -18.99 -11.20
C GLU A 90 -1.42 -17.90 -10.35
N HIS A 91 -1.61 -16.71 -10.91
CA HIS A 91 -2.05 -15.52 -10.15
C HIS A 91 -3.54 -15.21 -10.25
N ARG A 92 -4.35 -16.06 -10.91
CA ARG A 92 -5.78 -15.87 -11.24
C ARG A 92 -6.05 -14.70 -12.20
N LEU A 93 -5.63 -13.47 -11.85
CA LEU A 93 -5.81 -12.24 -12.62
C LEU A 93 -4.54 -11.41 -12.64
N VAL A 94 -4.24 -10.82 -13.78
CA VAL A 94 -3.12 -9.88 -13.96
C VAL A 94 -3.53 -8.63 -14.72
N ARG A 95 -2.94 -7.48 -14.37
CA ARG A 95 -3.16 -6.21 -15.07
C ARG A 95 -2.36 -6.19 -16.38
N VAL A 96 -3.06 -6.13 -17.51
CA VAL A 96 -2.44 -6.07 -18.84
C VAL A 96 -1.63 -4.79 -19.00
N ASP A 97 -0.42 -4.90 -19.56
CA ASP A 97 0.50 -3.79 -19.82
C ASP A 97 0.90 -2.94 -18.60
N TYR A 98 0.70 -3.44 -17.37
CA TYR A 98 1.02 -2.67 -16.17
C TYR A 98 2.48 -2.21 -16.11
N HIS A 99 3.41 -3.01 -16.62
CA HIS A 99 4.84 -2.65 -16.70
C HIS A 99 5.10 -1.33 -17.46
N ARG A 100 4.23 -0.94 -18.40
CA ARG A 100 4.32 0.33 -19.16
C ARG A 100 3.63 1.48 -18.43
N LEU A 101 2.48 1.18 -17.83
CA LEU A 101 1.61 2.17 -17.18
C LEU A 101 2.07 2.52 -15.76
N ALA A 102 2.76 1.60 -15.08
CA ALA A 102 3.19 1.76 -13.70
C ALA A 102 4.08 3.02 -13.55
N PRO A 103 3.92 3.79 -12.46
CA PRO A 103 4.81 4.90 -12.13
C PRO A 103 6.28 4.45 -12.01
N ASN A 104 7.21 5.37 -12.26
CA ASN A 104 8.66 5.06 -12.23
C ASN A 104 9.13 4.47 -10.90
N PHE A 105 8.57 4.92 -9.77
CA PHE A 105 8.94 4.41 -8.44
C PHE A 105 8.51 2.95 -8.24
N ILE A 106 7.35 2.55 -8.78
CA ILE A 106 6.92 1.15 -8.79
C ILE A 106 7.84 0.31 -9.66
N ARG A 107 8.18 0.78 -10.87
CA ARG A 107 9.11 0.04 -11.76
C ARG A 107 10.45 -0.23 -11.08
N ALA A 108 11.02 0.77 -10.40
CA ALA A 108 12.27 0.61 -9.68
C ALA A 108 12.15 -0.45 -8.56
N SER A 109 11.09 -0.39 -7.75
CA SER A 109 10.84 -1.34 -6.66
C SER A 109 10.57 -2.77 -7.15
N VAL A 110 9.80 -2.91 -8.23
CA VAL A 110 9.40 -4.21 -8.78
C VAL A 110 10.57 -4.91 -9.45
N ASN A 111 11.45 -4.17 -10.13
CA ASN A 111 12.65 -4.75 -10.74
C ASN A 111 13.58 -5.39 -9.70
N SER A 112 13.65 -4.86 -8.47
CA SER A 112 14.38 -5.51 -7.38
C SER A 112 13.67 -6.73 -6.79
N ALA A 113 12.35 -6.85 -6.98
CA ALA A 113 11.50 -7.90 -6.40
C ALA A 113 11.15 -9.04 -7.39
N GLY A 114 11.87 -9.13 -8.51
CA GLY A 114 11.65 -10.19 -9.51
C GLY A 114 10.78 -9.78 -10.72
N GLY A 115 10.53 -8.49 -10.91
CA GLY A 115 9.89 -7.96 -12.12
C GLY A 115 8.35 -8.03 -12.12
N PHE A 116 7.75 -7.45 -13.17
CA PHE A 116 6.31 -7.43 -13.36
C PHE A 116 5.80 -8.80 -13.80
N VAL A 117 4.60 -9.15 -13.32
CA VAL A 117 3.87 -10.32 -13.83
C VAL A 117 3.16 -9.90 -15.11
N THR A 118 3.49 -10.55 -16.22
CA THR A 118 2.89 -10.28 -17.53
C THR A 118 1.94 -11.41 -17.90
N GLY A 119 0.72 -11.06 -18.29
CA GLY A 119 -0.24 -12.03 -18.82
C GLY A 119 0.10 -12.48 -20.24
N PRO A 120 -0.61 -13.50 -20.76
CA PRO A 120 -0.54 -13.87 -22.16
C PRO A 120 -0.88 -12.64 -23.02
N GLU A 121 -0.11 -12.40 -24.08
CA GLU A 121 -0.35 -11.22 -24.91
C GLU A 121 -1.78 -11.27 -25.49
N PRO A 122 -2.54 -10.15 -25.47
CA PRO A 122 -3.96 -10.09 -25.82
C PRO A 122 -4.31 -10.39 -27.29
N GLY A 123 -3.38 -10.94 -28.07
CA GLY A 123 -3.58 -11.45 -29.43
C GLY A 123 -3.39 -12.95 -29.59
N SER A 124 -2.95 -13.65 -28.54
CA SER A 124 -2.93 -15.12 -28.55
C SER A 124 -4.37 -15.60 -28.44
N LYS A 125 -4.99 -15.86 -29.59
CA LYS A 125 -6.28 -16.56 -29.65
C LYS A 125 -6.07 -17.91 -28.97
N HIS A 126 -6.34 -17.98 -27.67
CA HIS A 126 -6.74 -19.22 -27.06
C HIS A 126 -8.03 -19.62 -27.76
N GLU A 127 -7.87 -20.36 -28.87
CA GLU A 127 -8.93 -21.20 -29.39
C GLU A 127 -9.36 -22.07 -28.21
N ALA A 128 -10.45 -21.67 -27.57
CA ALA A 128 -11.20 -22.56 -26.72
C ALA A 128 -11.61 -23.73 -27.61
N LYS A 129 -10.78 -24.78 -27.64
CA LYS A 129 -11.17 -26.11 -28.11
C LYS A 129 -12.24 -26.59 -27.14
N GLY A 130 -13.47 -26.14 -27.37
CA GLY A 130 -14.69 -26.69 -26.84
C GLY A 130 -14.85 -28.12 -27.35
N GLY A 131 -14.14 -29.05 -26.72
CA GLY A 131 -14.51 -30.45 -26.73
C GLY A 131 -15.75 -30.60 -25.86
N ALA A 132 -16.93 -30.44 -26.46
CA ALA A 132 -18.19 -30.86 -25.87
C ALA A 132 -18.15 -32.39 -25.69
N LYS A 133 -17.64 -32.86 -24.55
CA LYS A 133 -17.85 -34.23 -24.11
C LYS A 133 -19.21 -34.27 -23.42
N ALA A 134 -20.14 -34.98 -24.06
CA ALA A 134 -21.53 -35.15 -23.65
C ALA A 134 -21.68 -35.53 -22.16
N PRO A 135 -22.79 -35.14 -21.52
CA PRO A 135 -23.06 -35.49 -20.13
C PRO A 135 -23.18 -37.01 -19.96
N PRO A 136 -22.59 -37.61 -18.90
CA PRO A 136 -22.80 -39.01 -18.61
C PRO A 136 -24.24 -39.26 -18.21
N LYS A 137 -24.83 -40.24 -18.89
CA LYS A 137 -26.18 -40.77 -18.77
C LYS A 137 -26.41 -41.29 -17.35
N THR A 138 -27.35 -40.67 -16.64
CA THR A 138 -27.94 -41.15 -15.39
C THR A 138 -28.55 -42.53 -15.64
N THR A 139 -28.02 -43.56 -14.99
CA THR A 139 -28.67 -44.88 -14.89
C THR A 139 -28.74 -45.21 -13.41
N ALA A 140 -29.95 -45.15 -12.87
CA ALA A 140 -30.27 -45.69 -11.56
C ALA A 140 -30.51 -47.20 -11.73
N GLU A 141 -29.79 -48.06 -11.02
CA GLU A 141 -30.27 -49.41 -10.73
C GLU A 141 -29.51 -50.03 -9.54
N ALA A 142 -30.32 -50.45 -8.55
CA ALA A 142 -30.14 -51.53 -7.57
C ALA A 142 -28.96 -51.54 -6.56
N ALA A 143 -29.35 -51.55 -5.28
CA ALA A 143 -28.61 -52.13 -4.16
C ALA A 143 -28.29 -53.63 -4.41
N PRO A 144 -27.21 -54.16 -3.80
CA PRO A 144 -27.43 -54.97 -2.59
C PRO A 144 -26.37 -54.81 -1.49
N GLU A 145 -26.77 -55.24 -0.29
CA GLU A 145 -26.03 -55.35 0.97
C GLU A 145 -24.87 -56.36 0.97
N SER A 146 -24.00 -56.17 1.98
CA SER A 146 -23.26 -57.16 2.79
C SER A 146 -21.74 -57.35 2.60
N GLU A 147 -20.99 -56.80 3.59
CA GLU A 147 -19.95 -57.45 4.43
C GLU A 147 -18.60 -57.92 3.78
N PRO A 148 -17.57 -58.32 4.56
CA PRO A 148 -16.75 -57.51 5.46
C PRO A 148 -15.23 -57.67 5.21
N GLY A 149 -14.44 -56.68 5.65
CA GLY A 149 -13.05 -56.88 6.12
C GLY A 149 -11.93 -57.06 5.09
N THR A 150 -11.08 -56.04 4.96
CA THR A 150 -9.65 -56.27 4.72
C THR A 150 -8.84 -55.16 5.40
N ALA A 151 -8.05 -55.55 6.39
CA ALA A 151 -7.17 -54.69 7.17
C ALA A 151 -6.05 -54.12 6.29
N PHE A 152 -6.04 -52.81 6.09
CA PHE A 152 -4.85 -52.10 5.64
C PHE A 152 -4.07 -51.61 6.85
N SER A 153 -2.86 -52.14 6.97
CA SER A 153 -1.85 -51.76 7.95
C SER A 153 -1.38 -50.33 7.69
N ILE A 154 -1.77 -49.40 8.57
CA ILE A 154 -1.33 -48.01 8.55
C ILE A 154 -0.04 -47.95 9.37
N GLN A 155 1.08 -47.71 8.71
CA GLN A 155 2.35 -47.45 9.40
C GLN A 155 2.23 -46.14 10.19
N SER A 156 2.54 -46.27 11.47
CA SER A 156 2.49 -45.23 12.49
C SER A 156 3.40 -44.05 12.15
N LEU A 157 2.79 -42.91 11.84
CA LEU A 157 3.46 -41.61 11.91
C LEU A 157 3.72 -41.24 13.39
N PRO A 158 4.84 -40.57 13.72
CA PRO A 158 5.13 -40.15 15.08
C PRO A 158 4.05 -39.18 15.58
N ILE A 159 3.44 -39.56 16.71
CA ILE A 159 2.47 -38.78 17.46
C ILE A 159 3.16 -37.50 17.94
N LEU A 160 2.88 -36.37 17.28
CA LEU A 160 3.10 -35.06 17.88
C LEU A 160 2.05 -34.92 18.99
N THR A 161 2.50 -34.99 20.23
CA THR A 161 1.72 -34.62 21.41
C THR A 161 1.22 -33.19 21.22
N ASN A 162 -0.08 -33.04 21.01
CA ASN A 162 -0.78 -31.76 21.13
C ASN A 162 -0.53 -31.22 22.55
N PRO A 163 -0.02 -29.99 22.72
CA PRO A 163 -0.06 -29.35 24.01
C PRO A 163 -1.53 -29.17 24.41
N SER A 164 -1.83 -29.58 25.63
CA SER A 164 -3.10 -29.33 26.32
C SER A 164 -3.54 -27.89 26.05
N SER A 165 -4.70 -27.75 25.41
CA SER A 165 -5.40 -26.48 25.32
C SER A 165 -5.97 -26.19 26.71
N ASP A 166 -5.12 -25.60 27.55
CA ASP A 166 -5.60 -24.82 28.69
C ASP A 166 -6.56 -23.74 28.17
N PRO A 167 -7.65 -23.44 28.88
CA PRO A 167 -8.60 -22.42 28.45
C PRO A 167 -7.85 -21.10 28.24
N ILE A 168 -7.90 -20.60 27.02
CA ILE A 168 -7.46 -19.24 26.69
C ILE A 168 -8.39 -18.33 27.48
N ASP A 169 -7.88 -17.85 28.60
CA ASP A 169 -8.37 -16.66 29.28
C ASP A 169 -8.29 -15.53 28.25
N ASP A 170 -9.45 -15.08 27.76
CA ASP A 170 -9.61 -13.86 26.95
C ASP A 170 -9.34 -12.64 27.85
N GLY A 171 -8.16 -12.64 28.48
CA GLY A 171 -7.62 -11.52 29.20
C GLY A 171 -7.56 -10.35 28.24
N ASP A 172 -8.48 -9.42 28.44
CA ASP A 172 -8.55 -8.10 27.83
C ASP A 172 -7.13 -7.56 27.64
N GLY A 173 -6.66 -7.66 26.40
CA GLY A 173 -5.30 -7.35 25.98
C GLY A 173 -4.98 -5.85 26.02
N SER A 174 -5.74 -5.07 26.79
CA SER A 174 -5.31 -3.77 27.27
C SER A 174 -4.21 -3.95 28.34
N ASN A 175 -3.04 -4.42 27.93
CA ASN A 175 -1.81 -3.89 28.49
C ASN A 175 -1.68 -2.44 28.01
N PHE A 176 -2.61 -1.61 28.48
CA PHE A 176 -2.52 -0.17 28.44
C PHE A 176 -1.25 0.13 29.21
N VAL A 177 -0.19 0.49 28.50
CA VAL A 177 1.03 1.01 29.12
C VAL A 177 0.62 2.34 29.74
N GLU A 178 0.13 2.25 30.97
CA GLU A 178 -0.38 3.36 31.75
C GLU A 178 0.80 4.32 31.97
N GLY A 179 0.74 5.50 31.34
CA GLY A 179 1.73 6.56 31.52
C GLY A 179 2.57 6.94 30.29
N VAL A 180 2.15 6.63 29.05
CA VAL A 180 2.78 7.28 27.89
C VAL A 180 2.15 8.66 27.69
N ASP A 181 2.67 9.64 28.43
CA ASP A 181 2.21 11.03 28.37
C ASP A 181 2.14 11.51 26.92
N GLU A 182 0.97 12.00 26.49
CA GLU A 182 0.80 12.60 25.18
C GLU A 182 1.79 13.77 25.03
N VAL A 183 2.54 13.79 23.92
CA VAL A 183 3.50 14.86 23.67
C VAL A 183 2.73 16.10 23.21
N ILE A 184 2.51 17.05 24.12
CA ILE A 184 1.94 18.35 23.76
C ILE A 184 3.08 19.29 23.36
N LEU A 185 3.09 19.72 22.09
CA LEU A 185 4.06 20.69 21.60
C LEU A 185 3.53 22.12 21.82
N ASP A 186 3.75 22.66 23.02
CA ASP A 186 3.41 24.06 23.29
C ASP A 186 4.34 25.05 22.56
N ALA A 187 3.91 26.30 22.45
CA ALA A 187 4.66 27.35 21.75
C ALA A 187 6.06 27.59 22.35
N LYS A 188 6.20 27.40 23.68
CA LYS A 188 7.47 27.58 24.39
C LYS A 188 8.47 26.48 24.02
N THR A 189 8.03 25.22 24.08
CA THR A 189 8.80 24.05 23.67
C THR A 189 9.21 24.16 22.22
N PHE A 190 8.32 24.66 21.35
CA PHE A 190 8.65 24.88 19.94
C PHE A 190 9.79 25.89 19.74
N GLU A 191 9.78 27.01 20.46
CA GLU A 191 10.87 27.99 20.39
C GLU A 191 12.19 27.43 20.97
N GLU A 192 12.13 26.58 21.99
CA GLU A 192 13.32 25.92 22.57
C GLU A 192 13.98 24.93 21.60
N ILE A 193 13.21 24.20 20.79
CA ILE A 193 13.75 23.21 19.83
C ILE A 193 14.12 23.79 18.46
N LYS A 194 13.63 25.00 18.15
CA LYS A 194 13.88 25.71 16.88
C LYS A 194 15.35 25.73 16.44
N PRO A 195 16.36 25.98 17.29
CA PRO A 195 17.76 25.91 16.87
C PRO A 195 18.19 24.50 16.45
N ASP A 196 17.68 23.44 17.08
CA ASP A 196 17.98 22.07 16.68
C ASP A 196 17.29 21.69 15.37
N CYS A 197 16.04 22.13 15.17
CA CYS A 197 15.34 22.00 13.90
C CYS A 197 16.13 22.67 12.76
N ALA A 198 16.66 23.88 12.97
CA ALA A 198 17.50 24.56 11.98
C ALA A 198 18.79 23.79 11.68
N ARG A 199 19.49 23.29 12.71
CA ARG A 199 20.71 22.47 12.55
C ARG A 199 20.46 21.20 11.75
N VAL A 200 19.36 20.51 12.04
CA VAL A 200 18.96 19.29 11.31
C VAL A 200 18.53 19.63 9.89
N ALA A 201 17.77 20.71 9.69
CA ALA A 201 17.35 21.18 8.37
C ALA A 201 18.56 21.44 7.46
N ASP A 202 19.57 22.16 7.95
CA ASP A 202 20.81 22.41 7.20
C ASP A 202 21.57 21.13 6.87
N LEU A 203 21.55 20.15 7.77
CA LEU A 203 22.19 18.85 7.57
C LEU A 203 21.51 18.04 6.46
N VAL A 204 20.18 17.96 6.50
CA VAL A 204 19.39 17.09 5.60
C VAL A 204 19.08 17.74 4.25
N ARG A 205 19.26 19.07 4.12
CA ARG A 205 19.04 19.78 2.86
C ARG A 205 19.93 19.24 1.74
N ILE A 206 19.33 19.12 0.55
CA ILE A 206 20.01 18.78 -0.69
C ILE A 206 20.06 20.04 -1.54
N GLY A 207 21.23 20.66 -1.64
CA GLY A 207 21.43 21.90 -2.38
C GLY A 207 20.96 23.16 -1.62
N ARG A 208 20.46 24.15 -2.37
CA ARG A 208 20.02 25.46 -1.84
C ARG A 208 18.51 25.56 -1.64
N SER A 209 17.73 24.61 -2.15
CA SER A 209 16.27 24.65 -2.06
C SER A 209 15.82 24.46 -0.60
N PRO A 210 14.82 25.23 -0.14
CA PRO A 210 14.21 24.98 1.17
C PRO A 210 13.61 23.56 1.22
N LEU A 211 13.50 23.01 2.43
CA LEU A 211 12.75 21.77 2.65
C LEU A 211 11.28 22.01 2.28
N ASN A 212 10.65 21.01 1.68
CA ASN A 212 9.20 21.02 1.51
C ASN A 212 8.51 20.83 2.88
N ASP A 213 7.21 21.11 2.93
CA ASP A 213 6.46 21.09 4.19
C ASP A 213 6.49 19.71 4.88
N ALA A 214 6.41 18.62 4.11
CA ALA A 214 6.46 17.25 4.65
C ALA A 214 7.82 16.88 5.26
N ASP A 215 8.92 17.31 4.64
CA ASP A 215 10.26 17.11 5.16
C ASP A 215 10.50 17.98 6.41
N SER A 216 10.02 19.23 6.39
CA SER A 216 10.07 20.13 7.56
C SER A 216 9.30 19.55 8.75
N GLU A 217 8.09 19.05 8.51
CA GLU A 217 7.30 18.34 9.52
C GLU A 217 8.04 17.12 10.06
N THR A 218 8.66 16.32 9.18
CA THR A 218 9.45 15.16 9.58
C THR A 218 10.64 15.55 10.48
N VAL A 219 11.35 16.63 10.16
CA VAL A 219 12.43 17.17 11.00
C VAL A 219 11.91 17.52 12.38
N ILE A 220 10.83 18.30 12.46
CA ILE A 220 10.26 18.74 13.75
C ILE A 220 9.84 17.52 14.58
N ARG A 221 9.10 16.57 14.00
CA ARG A 221 8.69 15.33 14.69
C ARG A 221 9.89 14.57 15.26
N CYS A 222 10.93 14.38 14.45
CA CYS A 222 12.13 13.67 14.89
C CYS A 222 12.88 14.41 16.02
N VAL A 223 13.00 15.74 15.93
CA VAL A 223 13.71 16.56 16.92
C VAL A 223 12.97 16.56 18.26
N VAL A 224 11.64 16.73 18.24
CA VAL A 224 10.80 16.68 19.46
C VAL A 224 10.95 15.34 20.16
N VAL A 225 10.76 14.23 19.43
CA VAL A 225 10.87 12.88 20.00
C VAL A 225 12.27 12.67 20.58
N ALA A 226 13.32 13.07 19.85
CA ALA A 226 14.68 12.92 20.33
C ALA A 226 14.98 13.77 21.59
N ARG A 227 14.44 14.98 21.67
CA ARG A 227 14.66 15.86 22.83
C ARG A 227 13.93 15.40 24.07
N GLN A 228 12.73 14.85 23.92
CA GLN A 228 11.87 14.49 25.05
C GLN A 228 12.04 13.05 25.51
N ARG A 229 12.37 12.12 24.60
CA ARG A 229 12.34 10.68 24.86
C ARG A 229 13.69 9.99 24.81
N LEU A 230 14.73 10.62 24.25
CA LEU A 230 16.07 10.04 24.20
C LEU A 230 16.98 10.64 25.27
N PRO A 231 18.04 9.91 25.69
CA PRO A 231 19.04 10.43 26.61
C PRO A 231 19.66 11.74 26.12
N LYS A 232 20.00 12.63 27.06
CA LYS A 232 20.62 13.93 26.77
C LYS A 232 21.90 13.74 25.93
N GLY A 233 21.97 14.42 24.78
CA GLY A 233 23.10 14.35 23.85
C GLY A 233 22.96 13.29 22.74
N GLU A 234 21.95 12.42 22.78
CA GLU A 234 21.74 11.41 21.73
C GLU A 234 21.41 12.07 20.38
N LEU A 235 20.63 13.16 20.37
CA LEU A 235 20.36 13.94 19.16
C LEU A 235 21.66 14.45 18.50
N ASP A 236 22.60 14.98 19.29
CA ASP A 236 23.88 15.46 18.78
C ASP A 236 24.75 14.32 18.23
N ALA A 237 24.72 13.15 18.87
CA ALA A 237 25.38 11.95 18.38
C ALA A 237 24.79 11.48 17.05
N ILE A 238 23.47 11.51 16.90
CA ILE A 238 22.78 11.19 15.64
C ILE A 238 23.17 12.18 14.54
N ILE A 239 23.12 13.50 14.82
CA ILE A 239 23.51 14.54 13.86
C ILE A 239 24.95 14.32 13.36
N LYS A 240 25.90 14.04 14.26
CA LYS A 240 27.30 13.73 13.90
C LYS A 240 27.40 12.48 13.02
N ARG A 241 26.66 11.42 13.35
CA ARG A 241 26.62 10.17 12.55
C ARG A 241 26.07 10.41 11.15
N VAL A 242 24.95 11.12 11.02
CA VAL A 242 24.34 11.44 9.72
C VAL A 242 25.29 12.29 8.87
N ARG A 243 25.94 13.30 9.45
CA ARG A 243 26.95 14.13 8.76
C ARG A 243 28.09 13.28 8.21
N LYS A 244 28.76 12.51 9.07
CA LYS A 244 29.87 11.64 8.69
C LYS A 244 29.45 10.62 7.61
N LYS A 245 28.25 10.06 7.73
CA LYS A 245 27.74 9.11 6.73
C LYS A 245 27.46 9.79 5.37
N SER A 246 26.93 11.01 5.39
CA SER A 246 26.64 11.77 4.16
C SER A 246 27.89 12.23 3.41
N GLU A 247 29.02 12.39 4.11
CA GLU A 247 30.33 12.69 3.53
C GLU A 247 31.00 11.45 2.93
N THR A 248 30.79 10.29 3.55
CA THR A 248 31.42 9.02 3.13
C THR A 248 30.64 8.26 2.07
N VAL A 249 29.31 8.38 2.07
CA VAL A 249 28.43 7.65 1.17
C VAL A 249 27.38 8.61 0.61
N ARG A 250 27.16 8.52 -0.71
CA ARG A 250 26.04 9.23 -1.35
C ARG A 250 24.72 8.62 -0.88
N LEU A 251 24.12 9.23 0.14
CA LEU A 251 22.81 8.85 0.65
C LEU A 251 21.73 9.19 -0.38
N GLN A 252 20.80 8.25 -0.62
CA GLN A 252 19.63 8.49 -1.47
C GLN A 252 18.71 9.56 -0.86
N SER A 253 18.57 9.55 0.47
CA SER A 253 17.79 10.53 1.22
C SER A 253 18.42 10.76 2.59
N LYS A 254 18.92 11.99 2.83
CA LYS A 254 19.47 12.36 4.14
C LYS A 254 18.39 12.43 5.22
N ILE A 255 17.20 12.96 4.87
CA ILE A 255 16.03 13.03 5.76
C ILE A 255 15.56 11.63 6.15
N GLY A 256 15.49 10.70 5.19
CA GLY A 256 15.13 9.30 5.45
C GLY A 256 16.13 8.62 6.38
N TYR A 257 17.44 8.79 6.12
CA TYR A 257 18.48 8.24 6.98
C TYR A 257 18.46 8.83 8.40
N PHE A 258 18.23 10.14 8.54
CA PHE A 258 18.06 10.78 9.84
C PHE A 258 16.87 10.22 10.61
N LYS A 259 15.69 10.11 9.96
CA LYS A 259 14.49 9.51 10.56
C LYS A 259 14.76 8.07 11.04
N THR A 260 15.37 7.22 10.19
CA THR A 260 15.73 5.86 10.58
C THR A 260 16.68 5.82 11.77
N ALA A 261 17.68 6.72 11.82
CA ALA A 261 18.60 6.78 12.95
C ALA A 261 17.91 7.15 14.28
N ILE A 262 16.88 8.00 14.23
CA ILE A 262 16.05 8.36 15.39
C ILE A 262 15.17 7.19 15.81
N ILE A 263 14.52 6.50 14.87
CA ILE A 263 13.71 5.30 15.14
C ILE A 263 14.57 4.23 15.85
N THR A 264 15.74 3.91 15.31
CA THR A 264 16.66 2.95 15.92
C THR A 264 17.13 3.39 17.31
N ALA A 265 17.29 4.70 17.55
CA ALA A 265 17.64 5.20 18.88
C ALA A 265 16.47 5.08 19.87
N CYS A 266 15.23 5.28 19.40
CA CYS A 266 14.01 5.09 20.19
C CYS A 266 13.83 3.62 20.57
N GLU A 267 13.98 2.69 19.61
CA GLU A 267 13.93 1.24 19.86
C GLU A 267 14.94 0.81 20.94
N LYS A 268 16.17 1.32 20.87
CA LYS A 268 17.21 1.05 21.88
C LYS A 268 16.88 1.63 23.26
N ALA A 269 16.10 2.70 23.31
CA ALA A 269 15.64 3.33 24.54
C ALA A 269 14.31 2.74 25.05
N GLY A 270 13.72 1.76 24.35
CA GLY A 270 12.40 1.23 24.68
C GLY A 270 11.25 2.20 24.41
N VAL A 271 11.43 3.15 23.48
CA VAL A 271 10.45 4.16 23.09
C VAL A 271 9.84 3.79 21.74
N ASP A 272 8.51 3.72 21.66
CA ASP A 272 7.81 3.61 20.37
C ASP A 272 7.79 4.98 19.67
N PHE A 273 8.55 5.11 18.59
CA PHE A 273 8.61 6.32 17.78
C PHE A 273 7.26 6.67 17.14
N HIS A 274 6.50 5.68 16.65
CA HIS A 274 5.23 5.93 15.99
C HIS A 274 4.22 6.54 16.96
N PHE A 275 4.17 6.02 18.18
CA PHE A 275 3.35 6.60 19.23
C PHE A 275 3.86 7.99 19.65
N ALA A 276 5.15 8.12 19.96
CA ALA A 276 5.74 9.39 20.43
C ALA A 276 5.68 10.53 19.39
N SER A 277 5.59 10.17 18.11
CA SER A 277 5.47 11.15 17.02
C SER A 277 4.04 11.61 16.76
N LYS A 278 3.01 11.05 17.42
CA LYS A 278 1.61 11.47 17.27
C LYS A 278 1.35 12.71 18.12
N PHE A 279 1.67 13.86 17.55
CA PHE A 279 1.24 15.15 18.07
C PHE A 279 0.91 16.09 16.91
N ASP A 280 0.04 17.06 17.19
CA ASP A 280 -0.30 18.10 16.23
C ASP A 280 0.81 19.14 16.19
N LEU A 281 1.29 19.44 14.98
CA LEU A 281 2.15 20.58 14.76
C LEU A 281 1.29 21.84 14.75
N PRO A 282 1.73 22.94 15.39
CA PRO A 282 1.08 24.22 15.21
C PRO A 282 1.10 24.53 13.72
N ARG A 283 -0.08 24.43 13.07
CA ARG A 283 -0.21 24.73 11.65
C ARG A 283 0.32 26.14 11.47
N ARG A 284 1.32 26.29 10.59
CA ARG A 284 1.84 27.59 10.20
C ARG A 284 0.62 28.42 9.83
N GLN A 285 0.25 29.40 10.65
CA GLN A 285 -0.90 30.22 10.32
C GLN A 285 -0.61 30.77 8.92
N PRO A 286 -1.54 30.60 7.96
CA PRO A 286 -1.31 31.05 6.60
C PRO A 286 -0.92 32.50 6.71
N ASN A 287 0.35 32.82 6.38
CA ASN A 287 1.00 34.07 6.72
C ASN A 287 -0.05 35.16 6.74
N GLU A 288 -0.41 35.67 7.93
CA GLU A 288 -1.21 36.88 8.01
C GLU A 288 -0.47 37.82 7.09
N THR A 289 -1.07 38.05 5.93
CA THR A 289 -0.45 38.84 4.90
C THR A 289 -0.47 40.18 5.59
N THR A 290 0.66 40.60 6.13
CA THR A 290 0.85 41.94 6.65
C THR A 290 0.61 42.80 5.44
N VAL A 291 -0.66 43.14 5.22
CA VAL A 291 -1.09 44.13 4.28
C VAL A 291 -0.34 45.35 4.78
N PRO A 292 0.61 45.90 4.00
CA PRO A 292 1.37 47.04 4.46
C PRO A 292 0.34 48.12 4.84
N GLU A 293 0.38 48.52 6.11
CA GLU A 293 -0.53 49.47 6.76
C GLU A 293 -0.30 50.89 6.21
N GLY A 294 -0.55 51.06 4.92
CA GLY A 294 -0.21 52.27 4.16
C GLY A 294 -0.71 52.32 2.72
N ALA A 295 -1.54 51.37 2.26
CA ALA A 295 -2.12 51.37 0.92
C ALA A 295 -3.58 51.84 0.90
N VAL A 296 -3.91 52.88 1.66
CA VAL A 296 -5.15 53.65 1.48
C VAL A 296 -4.74 55.09 1.21
N ALA A 297 -4.75 55.47 -0.06
CA ALA A 297 -4.69 56.84 -0.56
C ALA A 297 -5.96 57.12 -1.35
#